data_AF-A0A848YDW5-F1
#
_entry.id   AF-A0A848YDW5-F1
#
_cell.length_a   1.000
_cell.length_b   1.000
_cell.length_c   1.000
_cell.angle_alpha   90.00
_cell.angle_beta   90.00
_cell.angle_gamma   90.00
#
_symmetry.space_group_name_H-M   'P 1'
#
loop_
_entity.id
_entity.type
_entity.pdbx_description
1 polymer ?
#
loop_
_entity_poly.entity_id
_entity_poly.type
_entity_poly.pdbx_seq_one_letter_code
_entity_poly.pdbx_strand_id
1 'polypeptide(L)'
;MRSDPGEFKAKVRTIANKIQCNPHHLMAVMAFETGRTFSPSVRNPRGSATGLIQFISSTANALGTTTTKLAAMTAVEQLDVVEAYFKMQARGRRFERLSDLYMAVLFPVAIPKPDGAALFKRGTRNYSSNAGLDINNDGIVTKGEAAAKVRQQLERGLRPENRG
;
A
#
# COMPACT_ATOMS: atom_id res chain seq x y z
N MET A 1 -13.50 18.84 -3.42
CA MET A 1 -12.29 19.68 -3.27
C MET A 1 -11.08 18.83 -3.59
N ARG A 2 -10.20 19.22 -4.52
CA ARG A 2 -8.93 18.51 -4.75
C ARG A 2 -7.93 19.03 -3.72
N SER A 3 -7.25 18.14 -3.01
CA SER A 3 -6.18 18.53 -2.09
C SER A 3 -5.00 19.13 -2.86
N ASP A 4 -4.30 20.10 -2.25
CA ASP A 4 -3.06 20.65 -2.80
C ASP A 4 -1.97 19.56 -2.86
N PRO A 5 -1.34 19.31 -4.03
CA PRO A 5 -0.23 18.38 -4.13
C PRO A 5 0.93 18.67 -3.16
N GLY A 6 1.18 19.94 -2.84
CA GLY A 6 2.23 20.35 -1.88
C GLY A 6 1.91 19.87 -0.46
N GLU A 7 0.71 20.19 0.02
CA GLU A 7 0.18 19.72 1.31
C GLU A 7 0.20 18.19 1.44
N PHE A 8 -0.26 17.48 0.40
CA PHE A 8 -0.27 16.01 0.40
C PHE A 8 1.15 15.44 0.58
N LYS A 9 2.12 15.92 -0.20
CA LYS A 9 3.52 15.47 -0.10
C LYS A 9 4.14 15.80 1.26
N ALA A 10 3.86 17.00 1.80
CA ALA A 10 4.35 17.39 3.11
C ALA A 10 3.81 16.45 4.20
N LYS A 11 2.51 16.14 4.17
CA LYS A 11 1.89 15.21 5.11
C LYS A 11 2.44 13.79 4.96
N VAL A 12 2.68 13.31 3.74
CA VAL A 12 3.34 12.01 3.50
C VAL A 12 4.72 11.95 4.13
N ARG A 13 5.55 13.00 4.02
CA ARG A 13 6.88 13.05 4.66
C ARG A 13 6.75 12.99 6.19
N THR A 14 5.82 13.75 6.76
CA THR A 14 5.53 13.72 8.21
C THR A 14 5.13 12.32 8.67
N ILE A 15 4.24 11.66 7.95
CA ILE A 15 3.80 10.30 8.28
C ILE A 15 4.95 9.32 8.16
N ALA A 16 5.71 9.35 7.07
CA ALA A 16 6.84 8.45 6.83
C ALA A 16 7.88 8.52 7.95
N ASN A 17 8.16 9.71 8.47
CA ASN A 17 9.01 9.91 9.64
C ASN A 17 8.42 9.23 10.90
N LYS A 18 7.13 9.44 11.18
CA LYS A 18 6.46 8.86 12.35
C LYS A 18 6.39 7.32 12.31
N ILE A 19 6.22 6.73 11.13
CA ILE A 19 6.13 5.27 10.94
C ILE A 19 7.47 4.63 10.53
N GLN A 20 8.54 5.43 10.53
CA GLN A 20 9.91 5.00 10.21
C GLN A 20 10.01 4.24 8.88
N CYS A 21 9.47 4.81 7.81
CA CYS A 21 9.57 4.30 6.44
C CYS A 21 10.10 5.38 5.48
N ASN A 22 10.47 4.97 4.26
CA ASN A 22 10.82 5.92 3.21
C ASN A 22 9.54 6.56 2.62
N PRO A 23 9.41 7.90 2.54
CA PRO A 23 8.22 8.55 1.98
C PRO A 23 7.96 8.17 0.52
N HIS A 24 9.00 7.91 -0.28
CA HIS A 24 8.83 7.44 -1.65
C HIS A 24 8.24 6.03 -1.72
N HIS A 25 8.52 5.17 -0.74
CA HIS A 25 7.89 3.86 -0.65
C HIS A 25 6.39 4.00 -0.37
N LEU A 26 6.03 4.89 0.57
CA LEU A 26 4.63 5.15 0.89
C LEU A 26 3.88 5.72 -0.33
N MET A 27 4.49 6.65 -1.07
CA MET A 27 3.95 7.14 -2.34
C MET A 27 3.80 6.04 -3.39
N ALA A 28 4.78 5.14 -3.52
CA ALA A 28 4.74 4.05 -4.49
C ALA A 28 3.64 3.03 -4.18
N VAL A 29 3.42 2.71 -2.90
CA VAL A 29 2.29 1.87 -2.46
C VAL A 29 0.97 2.55 -2.84
N MET A 30 0.79 3.83 -2.50
CA MET A 30 -0.44 4.55 -2.86
C MET A 30 -0.65 4.66 -4.37
N ALA A 31 0.41 4.87 -5.14
CA ALA A 31 0.36 4.89 -6.60
C ALA A 31 -0.08 3.55 -7.18
N PHE A 32 0.43 2.44 -6.63
CA PHE A 32 0.02 1.11 -7.06
C PHE A 32 -1.46 0.85 -6.74
N GLU A 33 -1.87 1.09 -5.49
CA GLU A 33 -3.22 0.81 -4.98
C GLU A 33 -4.32 1.66 -5.63
N THR A 34 -3.99 2.87 -6.08
CA THR A 34 -4.96 3.79 -6.71
C THR A 34 -4.86 3.88 -8.23
N GLY A 35 -4.00 3.09 -8.86
CA GLY A 35 -3.70 3.23 -10.29
C GLY A 35 -3.10 4.60 -10.66
N ARG A 36 -2.34 5.20 -9.73
CA ARG A 36 -1.67 6.51 -9.81
C ARG A 36 -2.59 7.73 -9.71
N THR A 37 -3.86 7.53 -9.38
CA THR A 37 -4.79 8.66 -9.24
C THR A 37 -4.64 9.39 -7.90
N PHE A 38 -4.08 8.71 -6.87
CA PHE A 38 -4.06 9.18 -5.48
C PHE A 38 -5.45 9.61 -4.98
N SER A 39 -6.50 9.03 -5.56
CA SER A 39 -7.87 9.36 -5.19
C SER A 39 -8.30 8.55 -3.96
N PRO A 40 -8.89 9.20 -2.95
CA PRO A 40 -9.40 8.53 -1.75
C PRO A 40 -10.64 7.68 -2.02
N SER A 41 -11.26 7.81 -3.20
CA SER A 41 -12.50 7.12 -3.59
C SER A 41 -12.30 5.95 -4.54
N VAL A 42 -11.06 5.63 -4.95
CA VAL A 42 -10.79 4.46 -5.79
C VAL A 42 -11.29 3.22 -5.06
N ARG A 43 -12.23 2.50 -5.67
CA ARG A 43 -12.79 1.27 -5.13
C ARG A 43 -12.45 0.09 -6.04
N ASN A 44 -12.00 -1.00 -5.44
CA ASN A 44 -11.85 -2.26 -6.16
C ASN A 44 -13.25 -2.81 -6.55
N PRO A 45 -13.55 -3.02 -7.85
CA PRO A 45 -14.86 -3.50 -8.29
C PRO A 45 -15.18 -4.92 -7.80
N ARG A 46 -14.16 -5.69 -7.39
CA ARG A 46 -14.30 -7.06 -6.91
C ARG A 46 -14.45 -7.16 -5.38
N GLY A 47 -14.57 -6.03 -4.68
CA GLY A 47 -14.66 -6.06 -3.21
C GLY A 47 -14.99 -4.72 -2.55
N SER A 48 -14.57 -4.60 -1.29
CA SER A 48 -14.77 -3.40 -0.46
C SER A 48 -13.53 -2.53 -0.29
N ALA A 49 -12.39 -2.98 -0.83
CA ALA A 49 -11.14 -2.24 -0.83
C ALA A 49 -11.35 -0.83 -1.43
N THR A 50 -11.02 0.20 -0.65
CA THR A 50 -11.25 1.60 -1.01
C THR A 50 -10.09 2.51 -0.57
N GLY A 51 -9.77 3.49 -1.41
CA GLY A 51 -8.90 4.62 -1.08
C GLY A 51 -7.42 4.39 -1.32
N LEU A 52 -6.61 5.28 -0.74
CA LEU A 52 -5.18 5.47 -0.97
C LEU A 52 -4.36 4.19 -0.80
N ILE A 53 -4.76 3.30 0.11
CA ILE A 53 -4.14 1.99 0.32
C ILE A 53 -5.14 0.83 0.28
N GLN A 54 -6.29 1.03 -0.37
CA GLN A 54 -7.31 0.00 -0.59
C GLN A 54 -7.81 -0.68 0.71
N PHE A 55 -8.18 0.12 1.71
CA PHE A 55 -8.75 -0.36 2.97
C PHE A 55 -9.98 -1.25 2.74
N ILE A 56 -9.96 -2.48 3.24
CA ILE A 56 -11.15 -3.33 3.28
C ILE A 56 -12.08 -2.95 4.45
N SER A 57 -13.36 -3.31 4.36
CA SER A 57 -14.38 -2.93 5.35
C SER A 57 -14.00 -3.26 6.80
N SER A 58 -13.43 -4.43 7.07
CA SER A 58 -13.04 -4.84 8.42
C SER A 58 -11.94 -3.94 8.99
N THR A 59 -10.94 -3.59 8.17
CA THR A 59 -9.87 -2.66 8.55
C THR A 59 -10.40 -1.25 8.76
N ALA A 60 -11.28 -0.75 7.88
CA ALA A 60 -11.89 0.56 8.04
C ALA A 60 -12.68 0.65 9.37
N ASN A 61 -13.46 -0.39 9.69
CA ASN A 61 -14.21 -0.47 10.94
C ASN A 61 -13.28 -0.50 12.17
N ALA A 62 -12.19 -1.28 12.11
CA ALA A 62 -11.20 -1.34 13.20
C ALA A 62 -10.50 0.01 13.45
N LEU A 63 -10.46 0.89 12.45
CA LEU A 63 -9.93 2.26 12.53
C LEU A 63 -11.01 3.29 12.87
N GLY A 64 -12.21 2.86 13.26
CA GLY A 64 -13.31 3.74 13.66
C GLY A 64 -14.01 4.47 12.51
N THR A 65 -13.88 3.99 11.27
CA THR A 65 -14.49 4.58 10.07
C THR A 65 -15.18 3.51 9.21
N THR A 66 -15.59 3.86 7.99
CA THR A 66 -16.13 2.93 7.00
C THR A 66 -15.54 3.22 5.62
N THR A 67 -15.62 2.26 4.69
CA THR A 67 -15.17 2.47 3.31
C THR A 67 -15.93 3.58 2.59
N THR A 68 -17.21 3.78 2.92
CA THR A 68 -18.01 4.92 2.43
C THR A 68 -17.47 6.25 2.96
N LYS A 69 -17.18 6.34 4.27
CA LYS A 69 -16.59 7.55 4.86
C LYS A 69 -15.20 7.84 4.27
N LEU A 70 -14.38 6.80 4.11
CA LEU A 70 -13.07 6.90 3.47
C LEU A 70 -13.19 7.48 2.06
N ALA A 71 -14.12 6.99 1.24
CA ALA A 71 -14.32 7.48 -0.12
C ALA A 71 -14.77 8.96 -0.19
N ALA A 72 -15.41 9.46 0.87
CA ALA A 72 -15.90 10.84 0.95
C ALA A 72 -14.84 11.83 1.46
N MET A 73 -13.73 11.35 2.03
CA MET A 73 -12.63 12.20 2.49
C MET A 73 -11.89 12.84 1.32
N THR A 74 -11.21 13.95 1.59
CA THR A 74 -10.10 14.41 0.76
C THR A 74 -8.90 13.46 0.87
N ALA A 75 -7.96 13.54 -0.08
CA ALA A 75 -6.76 12.72 -0.03
C ALA A 75 -5.92 13.02 1.23
N VAL A 76 -5.81 14.30 1.60
CA VAL A 76 -5.08 14.75 2.80
C VAL A 76 -5.73 14.27 4.10
N GLU A 77 -7.06 14.31 4.22
CA GLU A 77 -7.75 13.75 5.40
C GLU A 77 -7.56 12.24 5.50
N GLN A 78 -7.66 11.53 4.37
CA GLN A 78 -7.50 10.08 4.37
C GLN A 78 -6.07 9.65 4.78
N LEU A 79 -5.06 10.51 4.61
CA LEU A 79 -3.70 10.25 5.10
C LEU A 79 -3.62 10.08 6.63
N ASP A 80 -4.53 10.66 7.41
CA ASP A 80 -4.56 10.40 8.87
C ASP A 80 -4.95 8.95 9.18
N VAL A 81 -5.87 8.39 8.38
CA VAL A 81 -6.26 6.99 8.49
C VAL A 81 -5.14 6.06 7.98
N VAL A 82 -4.41 6.50 6.94
CA VAL A 82 -3.19 5.81 6.47
C VAL A 82 -2.14 5.76 7.58
N GLU A 83 -1.89 6.87 8.28
CA GLU A 83 -0.97 6.91 9.42
C GLU A 83 -1.39 5.93 10.51
N ALA A 84 -2.66 5.98 10.94
CA ALA A 84 -3.20 5.12 11.98
C ALA A 84 -3.06 3.62 11.62
N TYR A 85 -3.34 3.28 10.37
CA TYR A 85 -3.20 1.92 9.87
C TYR A 85 -1.76 1.41 9.90
N PHE A 86 -0.80 2.18 9.36
CA PHE A 86 0.58 1.73 9.33
C PHE A 86 1.19 1.68 10.74
N LYS A 87 0.79 2.55 11.66
CA LYS A 87 1.16 2.43 13.09
C LYS A 87 0.64 1.13 13.70
N MET A 88 -0.63 0.78 13.44
CA MET A 88 -1.21 -0.49 13.89
C MET A 88 -0.45 -1.70 13.32
N GLN A 89 -0.07 -1.67 12.05
CA GLN A 89 0.62 -2.77 11.37
C GLN A 89 2.11 -2.89 11.74
N ALA A 90 2.77 -1.76 11.99
CA ALA A 90 4.16 -1.71 12.41
C ALA A 90 4.39 -2.57 13.66
N ARG A 91 3.46 -2.52 14.64
CA ARG A 91 3.60 -3.19 15.95
C ARG A 91 4.99 -2.95 16.56
N GLY A 92 5.47 -1.70 16.48
CA GLY A 92 6.80 -1.29 16.96
C GLY A 92 7.97 -1.57 16.01
N ARG A 93 7.74 -2.13 14.81
CA ARG A 93 8.79 -2.38 13.81
C ARG A 93 8.91 -1.23 12.81
N ARG A 94 10.09 -1.13 12.20
CA ARG A 94 10.37 -0.26 11.07
C ARG A 94 9.99 -0.95 9.76
N PHE A 95 9.63 -0.16 8.74
CA PHE A 95 9.46 -0.66 7.38
C PHE A 95 10.71 -0.32 6.57
N GLU A 96 11.72 -1.19 6.66
CA GLU A 96 13.04 -0.96 6.05
C GLU A 96 12.98 -1.05 4.52
N ARG A 97 12.23 -2.01 3.98
CA ARG A 97 12.11 -2.27 2.55
C ARG A 97 10.75 -1.83 2.03
N LEU A 98 10.69 -1.51 0.72
CA LEU A 98 9.42 -1.29 0.01
C LEU A 98 8.49 -2.50 0.17
N SER A 99 9.04 -3.70 0.10
CA SER A 99 8.31 -4.95 0.28
C SER A 99 7.75 -5.10 1.69
N ASP A 100 8.45 -4.68 2.74
CA ASP A 100 7.94 -4.71 4.12
C ASP A 100 6.70 -3.82 4.26
N LEU A 101 6.78 -2.60 3.73
CA LEU A 101 5.66 -1.65 3.73
C LEU A 101 4.47 -2.19 2.93
N TYR A 102 4.75 -2.76 1.76
CA TYR A 102 3.69 -3.34 0.93
C TYR A 102 3.05 -4.59 1.54
N MET A 103 3.83 -5.41 2.26
CA MET A 103 3.28 -6.57 2.98
C MET A 103 2.30 -6.15 4.08
N ALA A 104 2.42 -4.94 4.65
CA ALA A 104 1.39 -4.45 5.56
C ALA A 104 0.02 -4.37 4.90
N VAL A 105 -0.05 -4.05 3.60
CA VAL A 105 -1.29 -3.97 2.80
C VAL A 105 -1.72 -5.34 2.30
N LEU A 106 -0.81 -6.11 1.69
CA LEU A 106 -1.14 -7.37 1.02
C LEU A 106 -1.24 -8.57 1.98
N PHE A 107 -0.24 -8.75 2.85
CA PHE A 107 -0.11 -9.97 3.66
C PHE A 107 0.73 -9.72 4.92
N PRO A 108 0.15 -9.14 6.00
CA PRO A 108 0.91 -8.59 7.13
C PRO A 108 1.86 -9.57 7.84
N VAL A 109 1.51 -10.86 7.86
CA VAL A 109 2.36 -11.93 8.42
C VAL A 109 3.71 -12.06 7.69
N ALA A 110 3.84 -11.53 6.47
CA ALA A 110 5.07 -11.52 5.70
C ALA A 110 5.96 -10.28 5.89
N ILE A 111 5.54 -9.30 6.71
CA ILE A 111 6.36 -8.12 7.02
C ILE A 111 7.79 -8.51 7.47
N PRO A 112 8.01 -9.40 8.46
CA PRO A 112 9.37 -9.72 8.92
C PRO A 112 10.15 -10.67 8.00
N LYS A 113 9.50 -11.25 6.97
CA LYS A 113 10.13 -12.26 6.11
C LYS A 113 11.11 -11.63 5.11
N PRO A 114 12.15 -12.35 4.67
CA PRO A 114 13.01 -11.88 3.57
C PRO A 114 12.26 -11.87 2.23
N ASP A 115 12.77 -11.12 1.25
CA ASP A 115 12.12 -10.98 -0.08
C ASP A 115 12.00 -12.32 -0.83
N GLY A 116 12.94 -13.25 -0.64
CA GLY A 116 12.86 -14.59 -1.23
C GLY A 116 11.84 -15.54 -0.57
N ALA A 117 11.14 -15.11 0.49
CA ALA A 117 10.20 -15.98 1.18
C ALA A 117 8.96 -16.26 0.32
N ALA A 118 8.61 -17.54 0.18
CA ALA A 118 7.36 -17.97 -0.45
C ALA A 118 6.14 -17.47 0.36
N LEU A 119 5.22 -16.79 -0.32
CA LEU A 119 3.96 -16.29 0.24
C LEU A 119 2.79 -17.18 -0.17
N PHE A 120 2.65 -17.43 -1.47
CA PHE A 120 1.54 -18.18 -2.04
C PHE A 120 2.08 -19.28 -2.95
N LYS A 121 1.52 -20.49 -2.87
CA LYS A 121 1.92 -21.63 -3.69
C LYS A 121 0.77 -22.11 -4.55
N ARG A 122 1.06 -22.52 -5.80
CA ARG A 122 0.10 -23.07 -6.75
C ARG A 122 -0.75 -24.16 -6.08
N GLY A 123 -2.05 -24.16 -6.38
CA GLY A 123 -3.04 -25.05 -5.74
C GLY A 123 -3.66 -24.51 -4.45
N THR A 124 -3.18 -23.38 -3.92
CA THR A 124 -3.85 -22.69 -2.79
C THR A 124 -4.78 -21.59 -3.26
N ARG A 125 -5.84 -21.30 -2.50
CA ARG A 125 -6.76 -20.18 -2.79
C ARG A 125 -6.03 -18.84 -2.90
N ASN A 126 -5.07 -18.60 -2.01
CA ASN A 126 -4.28 -17.36 -2.02
C ASN A 126 -3.46 -17.22 -3.30
N TYR A 127 -2.88 -18.32 -3.82
CA TYR A 127 -2.21 -18.27 -5.11
C TYR A 127 -3.20 -17.99 -6.23
N SER A 128 -4.35 -18.68 -6.28
CA SER A 128 -5.35 -18.43 -7.33
C SER A 128 -5.82 -16.97 -7.38
N SER A 129 -5.97 -16.31 -6.24
CA SER A 129 -6.33 -14.88 -6.17
C SER A 129 -5.17 -13.94 -6.54
N ASN A 130 -3.93 -14.39 -6.44
CA ASN A 130 -2.72 -13.57 -6.60
C ASN A 130 -1.78 -14.10 -7.70
N ALA A 131 -2.26 -14.97 -8.59
CA ALA A 131 -1.41 -15.66 -9.57
C ALA A 131 -0.69 -14.68 -10.51
N GLY A 132 -1.27 -13.50 -10.77
CA GLY A 132 -0.63 -12.44 -11.55
C GLY A 132 0.54 -11.72 -10.85
N LEU A 133 0.95 -12.18 -9.66
CA LEU A 133 2.17 -11.77 -8.95
C LEU A 133 3.32 -12.78 -9.12
N ASP A 134 3.07 -13.98 -9.65
CA ASP A 134 4.11 -14.97 -9.98
C ASP A 134 4.76 -14.54 -11.30
N ILE A 135 5.98 -13.99 -11.25
CA ILE A 135 6.59 -13.32 -12.41
C ILE A 135 7.34 -14.33 -13.27
N ASN A 136 8.00 -15.30 -12.63
CA ASN A 136 8.76 -16.33 -13.32
C ASN A 136 7.90 -17.56 -13.70
N ASN A 137 6.64 -17.60 -13.24
CA ASN A 137 5.67 -18.68 -13.45
C ASN A 137 6.08 -20.03 -12.82
N ASP A 138 6.91 -20.03 -11.78
CA ASP A 138 7.39 -21.26 -11.13
C ASP A 138 6.35 -21.90 -10.18
N GLY A 139 5.20 -21.24 -9.98
CA GLY A 139 4.15 -21.71 -9.08
C GLY A 139 4.30 -21.22 -7.64
N ILE A 140 5.22 -20.30 -7.36
CA ILE A 140 5.45 -19.69 -6.06
C ILE A 140 5.46 -18.17 -6.24
N VAL A 141 4.58 -17.48 -5.52
CA VAL A 141 4.70 -16.02 -5.35
C VAL A 141 5.60 -15.76 -4.15
N THR A 142 6.76 -15.16 -4.38
CA THR A 142 7.66 -14.67 -3.32
C THR A 142 7.27 -13.27 -2.87
N LYS A 143 7.79 -12.85 -1.70
CA LYS A 143 7.61 -11.47 -1.21
C LYS A 143 8.19 -10.43 -2.16
N GLY A 144 9.33 -10.72 -2.77
CA GLY A 144 9.99 -9.86 -3.74
C GLY A 144 9.16 -9.66 -5.01
N GLU A 145 8.55 -10.73 -5.51
CA GLU A 145 7.67 -10.66 -6.68
C GLU A 145 6.36 -9.94 -6.39
N ALA A 146 5.76 -10.21 -5.22
CA ALA A 146 4.55 -9.50 -4.80
C ALA A 146 4.75 -7.98 -4.80
N ALA A 147 5.93 -7.50 -4.40
CA ALA A 147 6.27 -6.08 -4.38
C ALA A 147 6.79 -5.52 -5.73
N ALA A 148 7.00 -6.35 -6.75
CA ALA A 148 7.68 -5.93 -7.98
C ALA A 148 6.93 -4.83 -8.74
N LYS A 149 5.59 -4.90 -8.84
CA LYS A 149 4.78 -3.86 -9.48
C LYS A 149 4.79 -2.55 -8.69
N VAL A 150 4.93 -2.62 -7.37
CA VAL A 150 5.11 -1.43 -6.51
C VAL A 150 6.49 -0.83 -6.75
N ARG A 151 7.53 -1.65 -6.91
CA ARG A 151 8.89 -1.19 -7.25
C ARG A 151 8.91 -0.42 -8.57
N GLN A 152 8.15 -0.87 -9.57
CA GLN A 152 7.99 -0.12 -10.82
C GLN A 152 7.33 1.25 -10.61
N GLN A 153 6.39 1.39 -9.67
CA GLN A 153 5.81 2.70 -9.32
C GLN A 153 6.84 3.60 -8.63
N LEU A 154 7.68 3.04 -7.76
CA LEU A 154 8.78 3.77 -7.12
C LEU A 154 9.75 4.32 -8.17
N GLU A 155 10.24 3.45 -9.07
CA GLU A 155 11.15 3.84 -10.15
C GLU A 155 10.56 4.94 -11.03
N ARG A 156 9.27 4.85 -11.38
CA ARG A 156 8.55 5.88 -12.14
C ARG A 156 8.46 7.19 -11.36
N GLY A 157 8.11 7.14 -10.08
CA GLY A 157 7.99 8.32 -9.23
C GLY A 157 9.32 9.04 -8.97
N LEU A 158 10.45 8.33 -9.05
CA LEU A 158 11.79 8.89 -8.85
C LEU A 158 12.38 9.55 -10.10
N ARG A 159 11.76 9.41 -11.26
CA ARG A 159 12.24 10.02 -12.50
C ARG A 159 12.22 11.55 -12.42
N PRO A 160 13.19 12.27 -13.00
CA PRO A 160 13.29 13.73 -12.89
C PRO A 160 12.01 14.48 -13.22
N GLU A 161 11.27 14.05 -14.26
CA GLU A 161 10.02 14.67 -14.70
C GLU A 161 8.88 14.58 -13.68
N ASN A 162 8.97 13.66 -12.71
CA ASN A 162 7.98 13.45 -11.66
C ASN A 162 8.43 14.02 -10.30
N ARG A 163 9.62 14.63 -10.24
CA ARG A 163 10.12 15.30 -9.04
C ARG A 163 9.51 16.70 -8.96
N GLY A 164 8.68 16.92 -7.95
CA GLY A 164 8.20 18.24 -7.55
C GLY A 164 7.71 18.23 -6.13
#